data_AF-A0A442AWL8-F1
#
_entry.id   AF-A0A442AWL8-F1
#
_cell.length_a   1.000
_cell.length_b   1.000
_cell.length_c   1.000
_cell.angle_alpha   90.00
_cell.angle_beta   90.00
_cell.angle_gamma   90.00
#
_symmetry.space_group_name_H-M   'P 1'
#
loop_
_entity.id
_entity.type
_entity.pdbx_description
1 polymer ?
#
loop_
_entity_poly.entity_id
_entity_poly.type
_entity_poly.pdbx_seq_one_letter_code
_entity_poly.pdbx_strand_id
1 'polypeptide(L)'
;MGQVGFDQGRGQPDAALVMAARFGEAHGFGLLFERYRPQLHAIALSMLGYTGDAEDAVHDTFLTALARLDGLRDPAAVGGWLHSVLRNHCLMALRRRRPRAGPAETERAFRELADEERIESRIESRDLRDWVWAALAHLPEMQRATVMLRYFGSSPGYEQIAAILGVPVGTVRSRLSDAKIRLSELLLASAGLPDREHHKLVAERLAFYTEEYRSLQHGGKERVLAHYAEDLDIAFAGGPRGVGRHLFGEAIDEDVGAGVRHQPVRALASANVTVLEGDFVNPPENPFHCPPSFAIVLVHGERQVRVMRVHTSERPPRLEE
;
A
#
# COMPACT_ATOMS: atom_id res chain seq x y z
N MET A 1 -17.09 15.07 -37.11
CA MET A 1 -15.95 14.31 -37.70
C MET A 1 -14.83 14.33 -36.67
N GLY A 2 -14.51 13.30 -35.90
CA GLY A 2 -15.00 11.93 -35.84
C GLY A 2 -15.12 11.43 -34.39
N GLN A 3 -16.01 10.46 -34.20
CA GLN A 3 -16.11 9.67 -32.98
C GLN A 3 -14.85 8.81 -32.87
N VAL A 4 -14.06 8.98 -31.80
CA VAL A 4 -12.99 8.04 -31.45
C VAL A 4 -13.67 6.85 -30.77
N GLY A 5 -13.68 5.71 -31.45
CA GLY A 5 -14.49 4.55 -31.10
C GLY A 5 -14.00 3.81 -29.86
N PHE A 6 -14.88 3.72 -28.86
CA PHE A 6 -14.77 2.80 -27.70
C PHE A 6 -15.14 1.34 -28.05
N ASP A 7 -15.34 1.01 -29.33
CA ASP A 7 -15.88 -0.29 -29.80
C ASP A 7 -14.80 -1.32 -30.18
N GLN A 8 -13.51 -0.96 -30.15
CA GLN A 8 -12.40 -1.82 -30.61
C GLN A 8 -11.90 -2.86 -29.58
N GLY A 9 -12.45 -2.87 -28.35
CA GLY A 9 -11.91 -3.65 -27.22
C GLY A 9 -12.57 -5.02 -26.94
N ARG A 10 -13.77 -5.29 -27.45
CA ARG A 10 -14.53 -6.51 -27.10
C ARG A 10 -13.97 -7.80 -27.70
N GLY A 11 -13.13 -7.72 -28.74
CA GLY A 11 -12.53 -8.87 -29.43
C GLY A 11 -11.07 -9.15 -29.09
N GLN A 12 -10.39 -8.32 -28.30
CA GLN A 12 -8.96 -8.52 -28.01
C GLN A 12 -8.75 -9.70 -27.05
N PRO A 13 -7.78 -10.59 -27.28
CA PRO A 13 -7.45 -11.67 -26.36
C PRO A 13 -7.02 -11.12 -24.99
N ASP A 14 -7.40 -11.81 -23.91
CA ASP A 14 -7.04 -11.38 -22.55
C ASP A 14 -5.52 -11.25 -22.35
N ALA A 15 -4.74 -12.15 -22.94
CA ALA A 15 -3.29 -12.05 -22.93
C ALA A 15 -2.81 -10.72 -23.51
N ALA A 16 -3.42 -10.24 -24.60
CA ALA A 16 -3.06 -8.96 -25.20
C ALA A 16 -3.43 -7.78 -24.28
N LEU A 17 -4.60 -7.82 -23.65
CA LEU A 17 -5.02 -6.79 -22.70
C LEU A 17 -4.16 -6.75 -21.44
N VAL A 18 -3.75 -7.92 -20.93
CA VAL A 18 -2.83 -8.03 -19.80
C VAL A 18 -1.45 -7.50 -20.19
N MET A 19 -0.95 -7.86 -21.38
CA MET A 19 0.33 -7.33 -21.85
C MET A 19 0.26 -5.81 -22.05
N ALA A 20 -0.82 -5.28 -22.63
CA ALA A 20 -1.04 -3.84 -22.75
C ALA A 20 -1.05 -3.16 -21.36
N ALA A 21 -1.79 -3.72 -20.39
CA ALA A 21 -1.81 -3.24 -19.01
C ALA A 21 -0.41 -3.26 -18.37
N ARG A 22 0.37 -4.33 -18.57
CA ARG A 22 1.77 -4.44 -18.09
C ARG A 22 2.71 -3.45 -18.74
N PHE A 23 2.49 -3.14 -20.01
CA PHE A 23 3.24 -2.10 -20.72
C PHE A 23 2.74 -0.69 -20.41
N GLY A 24 1.81 -0.56 -19.45
CA GLY A 24 1.35 0.72 -18.92
C GLY A 24 0.16 1.31 -19.67
N GLU A 25 -0.39 0.62 -20.65
CA GLU A 25 -1.57 1.07 -21.37
C GLU A 25 -2.80 0.90 -20.47
N ALA A 26 -3.19 1.99 -19.79
CA ALA A 26 -4.35 2.02 -18.90
C ALA A 26 -5.64 1.50 -19.57
N HIS A 27 -5.75 1.66 -20.90
CA HIS A 27 -6.84 1.09 -21.68
C HIS A 27 -6.90 -0.44 -21.60
N GLY A 28 -5.76 -1.15 -21.59
CA GLY A 28 -5.72 -2.60 -21.43
C GLY A 28 -6.31 -3.06 -20.10
N PHE A 29 -5.98 -2.37 -19.00
CA PHE A 29 -6.57 -2.65 -17.69
C PHE A 29 -8.06 -2.26 -17.63
N GLY A 30 -8.43 -1.11 -18.19
CA GLY A 30 -9.83 -0.66 -18.28
C GLY A 30 -10.72 -1.64 -19.03
N LEU A 31 -10.24 -2.19 -20.16
CA LEU A 31 -10.96 -3.22 -20.91
C LEU A 31 -11.07 -4.54 -20.15
N LEU A 32 -10.03 -4.96 -19.41
CA LEU A 32 -10.12 -6.12 -18.50
C LEU A 32 -11.18 -5.88 -17.42
N PHE A 33 -11.20 -4.67 -16.83
CA PHE A 33 -12.19 -4.29 -15.83
C PHE A 33 -13.61 -4.38 -16.37
N GLU A 34 -13.89 -3.72 -17.49
CA GLU A 34 -15.22 -3.75 -18.13
C GLU A 34 -15.66 -5.16 -18.52
N ARG A 35 -14.72 -5.98 -19.03
CA ARG A 35 -14.99 -7.36 -19.44
C ARG A 35 -15.34 -8.27 -18.27
N TYR A 36 -14.58 -8.21 -17.19
CA TYR A 36 -14.69 -9.16 -16.08
C TYR A 36 -15.63 -8.71 -14.97
N ARG A 37 -15.88 -7.40 -14.81
CA ARG A 37 -16.70 -6.87 -13.72
C ARG A 37 -18.09 -7.51 -13.62
N PRO A 38 -18.89 -7.66 -14.71
CA PRO A 38 -20.22 -8.26 -14.61
C PRO A 38 -20.18 -9.71 -14.11
N GLN A 39 -19.23 -10.51 -14.60
CA GLN A 39 -19.09 -11.91 -14.20
C GLN A 39 -18.62 -12.04 -12.75
N LEU A 40 -17.60 -11.27 -12.36
CA LEU A 40 -17.12 -11.23 -10.99
C LEU A 40 -18.21 -10.79 -10.01
N HIS A 41 -19.00 -9.78 -10.38
CA HIS A 41 -20.12 -9.31 -9.57
C HIS A 41 -21.20 -10.38 -9.40
N ALA A 42 -21.56 -11.11 -10.46
CA ALA A 42 -22.49 -12.23 -10.36
C ALA A 42 -21.98 -13.33 -9.41
N ILE A 43 -20.69 -13.67 -9.47
CA ILE A 43 -20.06 -14.65 -8.56
C ILE A 43 -20.11 -14.12 -7.12
N ALA A 44 -19.73 -12.86 -6.90
CA ALA A 44 -19.76 -12.24 -5.58
C ALA A 44 -21.16 -12.25 -4.96
N LEU A 45 -22.19 -11.89 -5.75
CA LEU A 45 -23.59 -11.96 -5.34
C LEU A 45 -24.02 -13.38 -4.98
N SER A 46 -23.57 -14.39 -5.71
CA SER A 46 -23.90 -15.79 -5.38
C SER A 46 -23.29 -16.26 -4.06
N MET A 47 -22.12 -15.73 -3.68
CA MET A 47 -21.44 -16.09 -2.44
C MET A 47 -21.90 -15.26 -1.24
N LEU A 48 -22.16 -13.97 -1.44
CA LEU A 48 -22.40 -12.99 -0.37
C LEU A 48 -23.84 -12.51 -0.27
N GLY A 49 -24.67 -12.82 -1.28
CA GLY A 49 -26.02 -12.28 -1.42
C GLY A 49 -26.04 -10.80 -1.83
N TYR A 50 -27.25 -10.27 -2.00
CA TYR A 50 -27.51 -8.87 -2.36
C TYR A 50 -27.18 -7.90 -1.21
N THR A 51 -25.88 -7.67 -1.02
CA THR A 51 -25.30 -6.86 0.05
C THR A 51 -24.17 -6.00 -0.52
N GLY A 52 -23.80 -4.91 0.17
CA GLY A 52 -22.66 -4.07 -0.23
C GLY A 52 -21.33 -4.84 -0.29
N ASP A 53 -21.19 -5.93 0.45
CA ASP A 53 -19.98 -6.76 0.48
C ASP A 53 -19.65 -7.38 -0.89
N ALA A 54 -20.66 -7.64 -1.74
CA ALA A 54 -20.44 -8.22 -3.07
C ALA A 54 -19.74 -7.24 -4.00
N GLU A 55 -20.21 -5.99 -4.06
CA GLU A 55 -19.59 -4.92 -4.82
C GLU A 55 -18.19 -4.60 -4.27
N ASP A 56 -18.04 -4.61 -2.95
CA ASP A 56 -16.75 -4.42 -2.29
C ASP A 56 -15.73 -5.49 -2.66
N ALA A 57 -16.11 -6.77 -2.69
CA ALA A 57 -15.22 -7.85 -3.08
C ALA A 57 -14.75 -7.72 -4.54
N VAL A 58 -15.63 -7.24 -5.43
CA VAL A 58 -15.27 -6.97 -6.84
C VAL A 58 -14.26 -5.82 -6.92
N HIS A 59 -14.50 -4.71 -6.22
CA HIS A 59 -13.54 -3.60 -6.17
C HIS A 59 -12.18 -4.03 -5.59
N ASP A 60 -12.19 -4.78 -4.49
CA ASP A 60 -10.97 -5.32 -3.87
C ASP A 60 -10.21 -6.25 -4.83
N THR A 61 -10.93 -7.02 -5.64
CA THR A 61 -10.34 -7.86 -6.69
C THR A 61 -9.59 -7.02 -7.72
N PHE A 62 -10.19 -5.93 -8.20
CA PHE A 62 -9.54 -5.08 -9.20
C PHE A 62 -8.37 -4.27 -8.65
N LEU A 63 -8.46 -3.77 -7.42
CA LEU A 63 -7.31 -3.11 -6.78
C LEU A 63 -6.17 -4.11 -6.52
N THR A 64 -6.49 -5.34 -6.13
CA THR A 64 -5.50 -6.42 -6.02
C THR A 64 -4.90 -6.74 -7.39
N ALA A 65 -5.74 -6.79 -8.42
CA ALA A 65 -5.30 -7.05 -9.78
C ALA A 65 -4.30 -5.99 -10.22
N LEU A 66 -4.65 -4.72 -10.07
CA LEU A 66 -3.81 -3.56 -10.39
C LEU A 66 -2.44 -3.60 -9.69
N ALA A 67 -2.40 -4.04 -8.43
CA ALA A 67 -1.15 -4.13 -7.66
C ALA A 67 -0.29 -5.34 -8.04
N ARG A 68 -0.88 -6.42 -8.57
CA ARG A 68 -0.22 -7.73 -8.74
C ARG A 68 -0.22 -8.29 -10.16
N LEU A 69 -0.81 -7.57 -11.12
CA LEU A 69 -0.95 -8.06 -12.50
C LEU A 69 0.40 -8.35 -13.14
N ASP A 70 1.45 -7.62 -12.75
CA ASP A 70 2.82 -7.83 -13.23
C ASP A 70 3.39 -9.21 -12.82
N GLY A 71 2.92 -9.81 -11.72
CA GLY A 71 3.34 -11.13 -11.24
C GLY A 71 2.69 -12.32 -11.95
N LEU A 72 1.58 -12.12 -12.67
CA LEU A 72 0.82 -13.20 -13.31
C LEU A 72 1.64 -13.98 -14.37
N ARG A 73 2.06 -15.21 -14.08
CA ARG A 73 2.98 -15.94 -14.97
C ARG A 73 2.45 -16.15 -16.39
N ASP A 74 1.15 -16.43 -16.52
CA ASP A 74 0.47 -16.60 -17.81
C ASP A 74 -0.60 -15.51 -18.01
N PRO A 75 -0.36 -14.51 -18.88
CA PRO A 75 -1.33 -13.47 -19.20
C PRO A 75 -2.68 -13.98 -19.69
N ALA A 76 -2.74 -15.15 -20.35
CA ALA A 76 -4.00 -15.73 -20.83
C ALA A 76 -4.88 -16.26 -19.68
N ALA A 77 -4.28 -16.56 -18.52
CA ALA A 77 -4.98 -17.11 -17.36
C ALA A 77 -5.65 -16.05 -16.46
N VAL A 78 -5.67 -14.77 -16.88
CA VAL A 78 -6.15 -13.66 -16.04
C VAL A 78 -7.58 -13.85 -15.54
N GLY A 79 -8.48 -14.45 -16.33
CA GLY A 79 -9.85 -14.69 -15.89
C GLY A 79 -9.92 -15.62 -14.68
N GLY A 80 -9.21 -16.75 -14.73
CA GLY A 80 -9.13 -17.71 -13.61
C GLY A 80 -8.41 -17.14 -12.39
N TRP A 81 -7.37 -16.33 -12.61
CA TRP A 81 -6.70 -15.61 -11.54
C TRP A 81 -7.61 -14.58 -10.85
N LEU A 82 -8.33 -13.76 -11.61
CA LEU A 82 -9.31 -12.80 -11.08
C LEU A 82 -10.42 -13.49 -10.29
N HIS A 83 -10.92 -14.64 -10.77
CA HIS A 83 -11.91 -15.44 -10.04
C HIS A 83 -11.35 -15.94 -8.70
N SER A 84 -10.08 -16.36 -8.67
CA SER A 84 -9.42 -16.84 -7.45
C SER A 84 -9.24 -15.71 -6.43
N VAL A 85 -8.80 -14.54 -6.89
CA VAL A 85 -8.70 -13.33 -6.06
C VAL A 85 -10.07 -12.92 -5.50
N LEU A 86 -11.12 -12.89 -6.34
CA LEU A 86 -12.48 -12.58 -5.91
C LEU A 86 -12.99 -13.56 -4.86
N ARG A 87 -12.85 -14.86 -5.12
CA ARG A 87 -13.30 -15.91 -4.21
C ARG A 87 -12.67 -15.72 -2.82
N ASN A 88 -11.40 -15.33 -2.77
CA ASN A 88 -10.72 -15.05 -1.51
C ASN A 88 -11.34 -13.85 -0.78
N HIS A 89 -11.59 -12.74 -1.48
CA HIS A 89 -12.28 -11.57 -0.88
C HIS A 89 -13.68 -11.92 -0.38
N CYS A 90 -14.45 -12.72 -1.14
CA CYS A 90 -15.76 -13.21 -0.70
C CYS A 90 -15.66 -14.11 0.54
N LEU A 91 -14.70 -15.03 0.60
CA LEU A 91 -14.50 -15.87 1.78
C LEU A 91 -14.10 -15.03 3.00
N MET A 92 -13.27 -14.01 2.84
CA MET A 92 -12.93 -13.07 3.91
C MET A 92 -14.17 -12.31 4.40
N ALA A 93 -15.03 -11.84 3.51
CA ALA A 93 -16.28 -11.18 3.86
C ALA A 93 -17.25 -12.11 4.62
N LEU A 94 -17.40 -13.36 4.17
CA LEU A 94 -18.21 -14.37 4.87
C LEU A 94 -17.68 -14.68 6.28
N ARG A 95 -16.36 -14.77 6.45
CA ARG A 95 -15.74 -14.97 7.77
C ARG A 95 -16.06 -13.82 8.72
N ARG A 96 -16.06 -12.57 8.24
CA ARG A 96 -16.45 -11.39 9.05
C ARG A 96 -17.90 -11.45 9.54
N ARG A 97 -18.81 -12.09 8.80
CA ARG A 97 -20.23 -12.23 9.18
C ARG A 97 -20.47 -13.26 10.30
N ARG A 98 -19.53 -14.16 10.57
CA ARG A 98 -19.62 -15.12 11.68
C ARG A 98 -18.81 -14.62 12.88
N PRO A 99 -19.43 -14.27 14.03
CA PRO A 99 -18.71 -13.73 15.20
C PRO A 99 -17.84 -14.74 15.97
N ARG A 100 -17.36 -15.82 15.35
CA ARG A 100 -16.57 -16.88 16.01
C ARG A 100 -15.57 -17.51 15.04
N ALA A 101 -14.48 -16.81 14.75
CA ALA A 101 -13.22 -17.41 14.33
C ALA A 101 -12.09 -16.47 14.77
N GLY A 102 -11.15 -16.98 15.56
CA GLY A 102 -10.10 -16.18 16.17
C GLY A 102 -9.04 -15.68 15.17
N PRO A 103 -8.10 -14.83 15.64
CA PRO A 103 -7.13 -14.11 14.79
C PRO A 103 -6.22 -14.99 13.91
N ALA A 104 -6.02 -16.26 14.29
CA ALA A 104 -5.02 -17.16 13.69
C ALA A 104 -5.29 -17.59 12.24
N GLU A 105 -6.53 -17.54 11.76
CA GLU A 105 -6.89 -17.99 10.39
C GLU A 105 -6.81 -16.88 9.33
N THR A 106 -6.84 -15.61 9.75
CA THR A 106 -6.68 -14.45 8.85
C THR A 106 -5.23 -14.32 8.39
N GLU A 107 -4.32 -14.61 9.31
CA GLU A 107 -2.88 -14.62 9.14
C GLU A 107 -2.42 -15.72 8.17
N ARG A 108 -3.03 -16.91 8.24
CA ARG A 108 -2.66 -18.07 7.39
C ARG A 108 -3.04 -17.87 5.92
N ALA A 109 -4.23 -17.33 5.64
CA ALA A 109 -4.67 -17.06 4.27
C ALA A 109 -3.92 -15.88 3.61
N PHE A 110 -3.37 -14.96 4.42
CA PHE A 110 -2.48 -13.90 3.94
C PHE A 110 -1.04 -14.38 3.76
N ARG A 111 -0.55 -15.27 4.64
CA ARG A 111 0.76 -15.92 4.49
C ARG A 111 0.83 -16.86 3.30
N GLU A 112 -0.23 -17.60 2.98
CA GLU A 112 -0.27 -18.46 1.78
C GLU A 112 -0.12 -17.66 0.48
N LEU A 113 -0.54 -16.39 0.45
CA LEU A 113 -0.29 -15.46 -0.67
C LEU A 113 1.09 -14.77 -0.61
N ALA A 114 1.72 -14.71 0.57
CA ALA A 114 3.07 -14.16 0.74
C ALA A 114 4.16 -15.23 0.48
N ASP A 115 3.85 -16.50 0.75
CA ASP A 115 4.74 -17.65 0.55
C ASP A 115 4.75 -18.14 -0.91
N GLU A 116 3.67 -17.95 -1.67
CA GLU A 116 3.66 -18.31 -3.11
C GLU A 116 4.35 -17.29 -4.03
N GLU A 117 4.73 -16.11 -3.53
CA GLU A 117 5.23 -15.03 -4.38
C GLU A 117 6.36 -14.21 -3.74
N ARG A 118 7.45 -14.90 -3.35
CA ARG A 118 8.77 -14.27 -3.36
C ARG A 118 9.25 -14.19 -4.81
N ILE A 119 8.91 -13.10 -5.49
CA ILE A 119 9.47 -12.77 -6.80
C ILE A 119 10.40 -11.56 -6.67
N GLU A 120 11.68 -11.83 -6.87
CA GLU A 120 12.72 -10.84 -7.17
C GLU A 120 12.36 -10.04 -8.43
N SER A 121 12.71 -8.75 -8.40
CA SER A 121 12.49 -7.71 -9.41
C SER A 121 12.44 -8.16 -10.89
N ARG A 122 11.58 -7.52 -11.70
CA ARG A 122 11.99 -6.76 -12.92
C ARG A 122 10.81 -6.22 -13.76
N ILE A 123 11.07 -5.04 -14.32
CA ILE A 123 10.33 -4.23 -15.32
C ILE A 123 9.17 -3.40 -14.76
N GLU A 124 9.41 -2.09 -14.71
CA GLU A 124 8.47 -1.03 -14.33
C GLU A 124 7.35 -0.92 -15.38
N SER A 125 6.11 -1.18 -14.97
CA SER A 125 4.88 -0.80 -15.69
C SER A 125 4.60 0.70 -15.47
N ARG A 126 5.36 1.55 -16.17
CA ARG A 126 5.47 3.00 -15.89
C ARG A 126 4.12 3.73 -15.96
N ASP A 127 3.38 3.58 -17.05
CA ASP A 127 2.21 4.43 -17.30
C ASP A 127 0.93 4.02 -16.54
N LEU A 128 0.71 2.72 -16.28
CA LEU A 128 -0.45 2.23 -15.49
C LEU A 128 -0.27 2.58 -14.02
N ARG A 129 0.93 2.33 -13.49
CA ARG A 129 1.27 2.67 -12.11
C ARG A 129 1.11 4.18 -11.92
N ASP A 130 1.71 4.99 -12.79
CA ASP A 130 1.58 6.46 -12.76
C ASP A 130 0.13 6.94 -12.79
N TRP A 131 -0.71 6.36 -13.66
CA TRP A 131 -2.15 6.65 -13.71
C TRP A 131 -2.89 6.37 -12.39
N VAL A 132 -2.59 5.24 -11.75
CA VAL A 132 -3.17 4.86 -10.46
C VAL A 132 -2.71 5.80 -9.35
N TRP A 133 -1.45 6.19 -9.37
CA TRP A 133 -0.92 7.13 -8.39
C TRP A 133 -1.45 8.55 -8.57
N ALA A 134 -1.75 8.95 -9.80
CA ALA A 134 -2.48 10.17 -10.10
C ALA A 134 -3.92 10.11 -9.55
N ALA A 135 -4.61 8.97 -9.69
CA ALA A 135 -5.92 8.78 -9.07
C ALA A 135 -5.84 8.84 -7.53
N LEU A 136 -4.83 8.20 -6.92
CA LEU A 136 -4.59 8.26 -5.47
C LEU A 136 -4.29 9.68 -4.97
N ALA A 137 -3.67 10.53 -5.80
CA ALA A 137 -3.37 11.92 -5.45
C ALA A 137 -4.65 12.75 -5.16
N HIS A 138 -5.79 12.35 -5.72
CA HIS A 138 -7.09 13.01 -5.53
C HIS A 138 -7.84 12.54 -4.28
N LEU A 139 -7.37 11.49 -3.60
CA LEU A 139 -7.96 11.06 -2.34
C LEU A 139 -7.53 11.98 -1.17
N PRO A 140 -8.38 12.15 -0.15
CA PRO A 140 -7.97 12.70 1.14
C PRO A 140 -6.76 11.95 1.69
N GLU A 141 -5.80 12.67 2.27
CA GLU A 141 -4.49 12.13 2.66
C GLU A 141 -4.56 10.84 3.48
N MET A 142 -5.45 10.78 4.47
CA MET A 142 -5.59 9.60 5.33
C MET A 142 -6.27 8.43 4.61
N GLN A 143 -7.15 8.69 3.64
CA GLN A 143 -7.70 7.64 2.77
C GLN A 143 -6.61 7.13 1.83
N ARG A 144 -5.85 8.03 1.19
CA ARG A 144 -4.68 7.70 0.36
C ARG A 144 -3.69 6.82 1.12
N ALA A 145 -3.27 7.24 2.32
CA ALA A 145 -2.35 6.47 3.15
C ALA A 145 -2.90 5.06 3.48
N THR A 146 -4.21 4.96 3.78
CA THR A 146 -4.86 3.68 4.05
C THR A 146 -4.80 2.74 2.85
N VAL A 147 -5.08 3.25 1.64
CA VAL A 147 -4.99 2.46 0.39
C VAL A 147 -3.54 2.08 0.08
N MET A 148 -2.60 3.02 0.21
CA MET A 148 -1.17 2.78 0.02
C MET A 148 -0.68 1.63 0.89
N LEU A 149 -0.97 1.66 2.19
CA LEU A 149 -0.60 0.60 3.12
C LEU A 149 -1.24 -0.75 2.76
N ARG A 150 -2.53 -0.75 2.41
CA ARG A 150 -3.29 -1.99 2.17
C ARG A 150 -2.89 -2.74 0.91
N TYR A 151 -2.65 -2.04 -0.20
CA TYR A 151 -2.48 -2.68 -1.51
C TYR A 151 -1.06 -2.58 -2.07
N PHE A 152 -0.28 -1.58 -1.62
CA PHE A 152 1.07 -1.33 -2.14
C PHE A 152 2.15 -1.49 -1.06
N GLY A 153 1.76 -1.40 0.21
CA GLY A 153 2.58 -1.58 1.40
C GLY A 153 2.84 -3.05 1.74
N SER A 154 3.75 -3.28 2.69
CA SER A 154 4.13 -4.61 3.20
C SER A 154 3.21 -5.04 4.34
N SER A 155 2.27 -4.18 4.73
CA SER A 155 1.36 -4.34 5.87
C SER A 155 -0.06 -4.65 5.38
N PRO A 156 -0.38 -5.91 5.06
CA PRO A 156 -1.70 -6.22 4.53
C PRO A 156 -2.80 -6.12 5.58
N GLY A 157 -2.54 -6.41 6.87
CA GLY A 157 -3.56 -6.58 7.90
C GLY A 157 -4.30 -5.28 8.27
N TYR A 158 -5.62 -5.34 8.48
CA TYR A 158 -6.42 -4.17 8.89
C TYR A 158 -6.01 -3.66 10.26
N GLU A 159 -5.67 -4.59 11.16
CA GLU A 159 -5.21 -4.37 12.51
C GLU A 159 -3.85 -3.65 12.50
N GLN A 160 -2.94 -4.07 11.60
CA GLN A 160 -1.65 -3.43 11.44
C GLN A 160 -1.77 -2.03 10.83
N ILE A 161 -2.63 -1.86 9.82
CA ILE A 161 -2.94 -0.54 9.25
C ILE A 161 -3.58 0.38 10.30
N ALA A 162 -4.47 -0.14 11.13
CA ALA A 162 -5.10 0.59 12.22
C ALA A 162 -4.06 1.05 13.26
N ALA A 163 -3.13 0.18 13.63
CA ALA A 163 -2.01 0.49 14.51
C ALA A 163 -1.12 1.57 13.90
N ILE A 164 -0.71 1.41 12.64
CA ILE A 164 0.10 2.39 11.89
C ILE A 164 -0.59 3.76 11.89
N LEU A 165 -1.86 3.82 11.53
CA LEU A 165 -2.57 5.10 11.37
C LEU A 165 -3.10 5.68 12.69
N GLY A 166 -3.00 4.95 13.80
CA GLY A 166 -3.52 5.35 15.10
C GLY A 166 -5.05 5.53 15.12
N VAL A 167 -5.78 4.64 14.44
CA VAL A 167 -7.25 4.69 14.33
C VAL A 167 -7.90 3.34 14.59
N PRO A 168 -9.20 3.28 14.93
CA PRO A 168 -9.92 2.00 15.03
C PRO A 168 -9.92 1.21 13.71
N VAL A 169 -9.91 -0.13 13.82
CA VAL A 169 -10.04 -1.04 12.65
C VAL A 169 -11.32 -0.75 11.84
N GLY A 170 -12.41 -0.36 12.50
CA GLY A 170 -13.63 0.09 11.82
C GLY A 170 -13.41 1.34 10.94
N THR A 171 -12.57 2.27 11.38
CA THR A 171 -12.19 3.46 10.60
C THR A 171 -11.37 3.08 9.37
N VAL A 172 -10.43 2.14 9.49
CA VAL A 172 -9.69 1.61 8.33
C VAL A 172 -10.66 1.05 7.28
N ARG A 173 -11.65 0.26 7.72
CA ARG A 173 -12.67 -0.33 6.82
C ARG A 173 -13.50 0.74 6.11
N SER A 174 -14.04 1.70 6.86
CA SER A 174 -14.82 2.80 6.27
C SER A 174 -13.99 3.62 5.27
N ARG A 175 -12.74 3.98 5.62
CA ARG A 175 -11.84 4.71 4.71
C ARG A 175 -11.53 3.95 3.44
N LEU A 176 -11.31 2.63 3.52
CA LEU A 176 -11.09 1.80 2.33
C LEU A 176 -12.36 1.72 1.48
N SER A 177 -13.55 1.61 2.07
CA SER A 177 -14.82 1.63 1.33
C SER A 177 -15.00 2.95 0.57
N ASP A 178 -14.85 4.08 1.26
CA ASP A 178 -14.97 5.41 0.64
C ASP A 178 -13.91 5.64 -0.45
N ALA A 179 -12.67 5.21 -0.20
CA ALA A 179 -11.58 5.35 -1.15
C ALA A 179 -11.81 4.50 -2.41
N LYS A 180 -12.38 3.30 -2.26
CA LYS A 180 -12.69 2.40 -3.39
C LYS A 180 -13.70 3.04 -4.35
N ILE A 181 -14.77 3.61 -3.81
CA ILE A 181 -15.80 4.29 -4.62
C ILE A 181 -15.16 5.43 -5.42
N ARG A 182 -14.40 6.30 -4.74
CA ARG A 182 -13.73 7.44 -5.37
C ARG A 182 -12.68 7.02 -6.40
N LEU A 183 -11.86 6.00 -6.10
CA LEU A 183 -10.86 5.51 -7.03
C LEU A 183 -11.49 4.90 -8.28
N SER A 184 -12.58 4.15 -8.13
CA SER A 184 -13.33 3.59 -9.26
C SER A 184 -13.81 4.71 -10.19
N GLU A 185 -14.43 5.76 -9.64
CA GLU A 185 -14.87 6.94 -10.40
C GLU A 185 -13.70 7.67 -11.09
N LEU A 186 -12.60 7.91 -10.36
CA LEU A 186 -11.43 8.63 -10.87
C LEU A 186 -10.72 7.87 -11.98
N LEU A 187 -10.53 6.56 -11.82
CA LEU A 187 -9.91 5.71 -12.84
C LEU A 187 -10.81 5.67 -14.08
N LEU A 188 -12.12 5.46 -13.94
CA LEU A 188 -13.04 5.51 -15.08
C LEU A 188 -13.01 6.86 -15.82
N ALA A 189 -12.89 7.97 -15.09
CA ALA A 189 -12.85 9.31 -15.67
C ALA A 189 -11.52 9.68 -16.35
N SER A 190 -10.42 9.03 -15.98
CA SER A 190 -9.05 9.41 -16.41
C SER A 190 -8.34 8.38 -17.28
N ALA A 191 -9.07 7.36 -17.76
CA ALA A 191 -8.52 6.26 -18.55
C ALA A 191 -7.60 6.75 -19.69
N GLY A 192 -6.29 6.50 -19.54
CA GLY A 192 -5.28 6.78 -20.57
C GLY A 192 -4.50 8.09 -20.43
N LEU A 193 -4.55 8.80 -19.30
CA LEU A 193 -3.66 9.94 -19.02
C LEU A 193 -2.53 9.52 -18.05
N PRO A 194 -1.34 9.13 -18.55
CA PRO A 194 -0.20 8.81 -17.69
C PRO A 194 0.37 10.06 -17.00
N ASP A 195 0.66 9.95 -15.70
CA ASP A 195 1.37 10.97 -14.93
C ASP A 195 2.87 10.64 -14.79
N ARG A 196 3.66 11.10 -15.75
CA ARG A 196 5.10 10.80 -15.86
C ARG A 196 5.96 11.31 -14.70
N GLU A 197 5.40 12.07 -13.76
CA GLU A 197 6.15 12.65 -12.64
C GLU A 197 6.17 11.74 -11.39
N HIS A 198 5.30 10.73 -11.30
CA HIS A 198 5.18 9.92 -10.08
C HIS A 198 6.41 9.05 -9.79
N HIS A 199 6.95 8.34 -10.79
CA HIS A 199 8.14 7.50 -10.59
C HIS A 199 9.36 8.31 -10.13
N LYS A 200 9.51 9.52 -10.70
CA LYS A 200 10.56 10.47 -10.29
C LYS A 200 10.38 10.86 -8.82
N LEU A 201 9.15 11.20 -8.41
CA LEU A 201 8.82 11.47 -7.01
C LEU A 201 9.20 10.31 -6.09
N VAL A 202 8.85 9.06 -6.44
CA VAL A 202 9.18 7.89 -5.60
C VAL A 202 10.70 7.71 -5.47
N ALA A 203 11.43 7.79 -6.57
CA ALA A 203 12.89 7.65 -6.57
C ALA A 203 13.56 8.78 -5.76
N GLU A 204 13.13 10.02 -5.95
CA GLU A 204 13.60 11.18 -5.18
C GLU A 204 13.31 11.03 -3.70
N ARG A 205 12.11 10.57 -3.32
CA ARG A 205 11.74 10.35 -1.92
C ARG A 205 12.59 9.26 -1.28
N LEU A 206 12.77 8.12 -1.95
CA LEU A 206 13.59 7.04 -1.42
C LEU A 206 15.05 7.47 -1.26
N ALA A 207 15.62 8.12 -2.27
CA ALA A 207 17.00 8.62 -2.23
C ALA A 207 17.19 9.64 -1.10
N PHE A 208 16.25 10.58 -0.97
CA PHE A 208 16.24 11.59 0.10
C PHE A 208 16.28 10.92 1.48
N TYR A 209 15.32 10.04 1.80
CA TYR A 209 15.27 9.41 3.13
C TYR A 209 16.47 8.50 3.37
N THR A 210 16.93 7.76 2.35
CA THR A 210 18.13 6.91 2.48
C THR A 210 19.35 7.74 2.90
N GLU A 211 19.53 8.92 2.31
CA GLU A 211 20.64 9.83 2.65
C GLU A 211 20.46 10.46 4.04
N GLU A 212 19.26 10.92 4.37
CA GLU A 212 18.96 11.49 5.69
C GLU A 212 19.22 10.48 6.82
N TYR A 213 18.70 9.26 6.71
CA TYR A 213 18.92 8.22 7.73
C TYR A 213 20.39 7.77 7.80
N ARG A 214 21.12 7.72 6.67
CA ARG A 214 22.57 7.47 6.67
C ARG A 214 23.35 8.54 7.43
N SER A 215 22.92 9.80 7.32
CA SER A 215 23.58 10.93 7.97
C SER A 215 23.46 10.90 9.50
N LEU A 216 22.43 10.25 10.06
CA LEU A 216 22.24 10.13 11.51
C LEU A 216 23.45 9.51 12.21
N GLN A 217 24.12 8.55 11.55
CA GLN A 217 25.32 7.89 12.06
C GLN A 217 26.56 8.81 12.09
N HIS A 218 26.48 9.99 11.47
CA HIS A 218 27.57 10.93 11.29
C HIS A 218 27.20 12.31 11.83
N GLY A 219 26.31 12.39 12.83
CA GLY A 219 25.88 13.64 13.46
C GLY A 219 24.87 14.46 12.65
N GLY A 220 24.23 13.88 11.64
CA GLY A 220 23.26 14.54 10.77
C GLY A 220 21.89 14.84 11.39
N LYS A 221 21.69 14.58 12.69
CA LYS A 221 20.39 14.71 13.38
C LYS A 221 19.70 16.06 13.13
N GLU A 222 20.41 17.17 13.31
CA GLU A 222 19.83 18.51 13.11
C GLU A 222 19.34 18.72 11.67
N ARG A 223 20.07 18.19 10.69
CA ARG A 223 19.68 18.23 9.28
C ARG A 223 18.39 17.42 9.04
N VAL A 224 18.31 16.23 9.61
CA VAL A 224 17.13 15.38 9.55
C VAL A 224 15.94 16.06 10.20
N LEU A 225 16.09 16.59 11.42
CA LEU A 225 15.02 17.27 12.15
C LEU A 225 14.53 18.54 11.46
N ALA A 226 15.38 19.23 10.70
CA ALA A 226 14.96 20.38 9.90
C ALA A 226 13.94 20.03 8.82
N HIS A 227 13.88 18.77 8.38
CA HIS A 227 12.87 18.28 7.43
C HIS A 227 11.46 18.18 8.04
N TYR A 228 11.36 18.17 9.37
CA TYR A 228 10.10 18.04 10.10
C TYR A 228 9.71 19.38 10.71
N ALA A 229 8.40 19.68 10.67
CA ALA A 229 7.84 20.90 11.23
C ALA A 229 8.06 20.95 12.75
N GLU A 230 8.20 22.16 13.31
CA GLU A 230 8.38 22.30 14.76
C GLU A 230 7.20 21.74 15.54
N ASP A 231 5.99 21.85 14.99
CA ASP A 231 4.71 21.36 15.50
C ASP A 231 4.29 20.00 14.91
N LEU A 232 5.26 19.16 14.52
CA LEU A 232 5.02 17.82 13.98
C LEU A 232 4.02 17.03 14.83
N ASP A 233 2.86 16.65 14.26
CA ASP A 233 1.96 15.67 14.87
C ASP A 233 2.57 14.27 14.67
N ILE A 234 3.12 13.70 15.75
CA ILE A 234 3.78 12.41 15.73
C ILE A 234 3.05 11.40 16.63
N ALA A 235 2.92 10.18 16.14
CA ALA A 235 2.42 9.06 16.93
C ALA A 235 3.21 7.79 16.63
N PHE A 236 3.57 7.06 17.68
CA PHE A 236 4.14 5.73 17.61
C PHE A 236 3.03 4.70 17.87
N ALA A 237 2.89 3.70 17.01
CA ALA A 237 1.89 2.65 17.16
C ALA A 237 2.09 1.91 18.49
N GLY A 238 1.06 1.91 19.34
CA GLY A 238 1.15 1.34 20.69
C GLY A 238 2.04 2.11 21.68
N GLY A 239 2.53 3.30 21.29
CA GLY A 239 3.43 4.13 22.06
C GLY A 239 2.93 5.57 22.25
N PRO A 240 3.82 6.52 22.57
CA PRO A 240 3.46 7.90 22.81
C PRO A 240 2.93 8.59 21.55
N ARG A 241 2.01 9.53 21.76
CA ARG A 241 1.51 10.46 20.76
C ARG A 241 1.67 11.88 21.28
N GLY A 242 2.13 12.79 20.43
CA GLY A 242 2.34 14.17 20.83
C GLY A 242 2.55 15.11 19.65
N VAL A 243 2.83 16.36 19.99
CA VAL A 243 3.13 17.43 19.04
C VAL A 243 4.54 17.91 19.32
N GLY A 244 5.37 17.92 18.28
CA GLY A 244 6.71 18.47 18.30
C GLY A 244 7.76 17.53 17.74
N ARG A 245 8.65 18.06 16.88
CA ARG A 245 9.75 17.27 16.30
C ARG A 245 10.78 16.78 17.32
N HIS A 246 10.81 17.34 18.53
CA HIS A 246 11.70 16.90 19.61
C HIS A 246 11.46 15.42 19.98
N LEU A 247 10.20 14.96 19.95
CA LEU A 247 9.86 13.55 20.20
C LEU A 247 10.52 12.61 19.18
N PHE A 248 10.63 13.05 17.92
CA PHE A 248 11.38 12.29 16.92
C PHE A 248 12.89 12.37 17.16
N GLY A 249 13.38 13.53 17.58
CA GLY A 249 14.79 13.72 17.95
C GLY A 249 15.23 12.84 19.12
N GLU A 250 14.38 12.67 20.13
CA GLU A 250 14.62 11.78 21.27
C GLU A 250 14.67 10.31 20.84
N ALA A 251 13.75 9.88 19.97
CA ALA A 251 13.77 8.53 19.40
C ALA A 251 15.04 8.26 18.57
N ILE A 252 15.48 9.25 17.78
CA ILE A 252 16.76 9.17 17.06
C ILE A 252 17.94 9.03 18.03
N ASP A 253 17.98 9.81 19.12
CA ASP A 253 19.08 9.73 20.08
C ASP A 253 19.14 8.36 20.77
N GLU A 254 17.99 7.80 21.11
CA GLU A 254 17.88 6.45 21.68
C GLU A 254 18.43 5.40 20.71
N ASP A 255 17.98 5.42 19.46
CA ASP A 255 18.41 4.47 18.43
C ASP A 255 19.91 4.61 18.11
N VAL A 256 20.37 5.83 17.82
CA VAL A 256 21.77 6.10 17.46
C VAL A 256 22.70 5.85 18.64
N GLY A 257 22.29 6.24 19.86
CA GLY A 257 23.05 5.98 21.09
C GLY A 257 23.19 4.48 21.38
N ALA A 258 22.21 3.68 20.99
CA ALA A 258 22.27 2.22 21.03
C ALA A 258 23.02 1.59 19.85
N GLY A 259 23.54 2.37 18.89
CA GLY A 259 24.23 1.87 17.71
C GLY A 259 23.31 1.27 16.63
N VAL A 260 22.00 1.54 16.70
CA VAL A 260 21.02 1.09 15.71
C VAL A 260 21.13 1.96 14.46
N ARG A 261 21.06 1.32 13.28
CA ARG A 261 20.99 2.02 11.99
C ARG A 261 19.65 1.77 11.32
N HIS A 262 18.98 2.82 10.88
CA HIS A 262 17.77 2.71 10.07
C HIS A 262 18.14 2.53 8.60
N GLN A 263 17.59 1.52 7.97
CA GLN A 263 17.81 1.22 6.56
C GLN A 263 16.47 1.26 5.81
N PRO A 264 16.10 2.40 5.21
CA PRO A 264 14.94 2.45 4.31
C PRO A 264 15.13 1.48 3.15
N VAL A 265 14.15 0.60 2.93
CA VAL A 265 14.16 -0.39 1.84
C VAL A 265 13.18 -0.02 0.73
N ARG A 266 12.11 0.71 1.07
CA ARG A 266 11.07 1.08 0.12
C ARG A 266 10.42 2.40 0.49
N ALA A 267 10.09 3.18 -0.53
CA ALA A 267 9.20 4.32 -0.41
C ALA A 267 8.04 4.17 -1.39
N LEU A 268 6.83 4.47 -0.92
CA LEU A 268 5.66 4.70 -1.74
C LEU A 268 5.31 6.18 -1.60
N ALA A 269 5.12 6.91 -2.68
CA ALA A 269 4.88 8.35 -2.60
C ALA A 269 3.75 8.76 -3.54
N SER A 270 2.76 9.51 -3.04
CA SER A 270 1.71 10.07 -3.88
C SER A 270 1.30 11.43 -3.36
N ALA A 271 1.45 12.43 -4.23
CA ALA A 271 1.36 13.84 -3.89
C ALA A 271 2.18 14.14 -2.62
N ASN A 272 1.50 14.59 -1.56
CA ASN A 272 2.09 14.96 -0.29
C ASN A 272 2.07 13.83 0.76
N VAL A 273 1.84 12.57 0.38
CA VAL A 273 1.92 11.43 1.30
C VAL A 273 3.07 10.53 0.89
N THR A 274 3.89 10.13 1.87
CA THR A 274 4.92 9.09 1.70
C THR A 274 4.69 7.98 2.72
N VAL A 275 4.74 6.74 2.29
CA VAL A 275 4.90 5.57 3.16
C VAL A 275 6.32 5.07 2.98
N LEU A 276 7.12 5.17 4.03
CA LEU A 276 8.51 4.70 4.08
C LEU A 276 8.54 3.39 4.86
N GLU A 277 9.15 2.36 4.29
CA GLU A 277 9.35 1.08 4.95
C GLU A 277 10.85 0.77 4.97
N GLY A 278 11.31 0.15 6.05
CA GLY A 278 12.72 -0.10 6.29
C GLY A 278 12.97 -1.10 7.40
N ASP A 279 14.25 -1.42 7.57
CA ASP A 279 14.75 -2.32 8.58
C ASP A 279 15.54 -1.55 9.65
N PHE A 280 15.47 -2.02 10.89
CA PHE A 280 16.44 -1.60 11.91
C PHE A 280 17.61 -2.59 11.89
N VAL A 281 18.81 -2.06 11.67
CA VAL A 281 20.05 -2.82 11.77
C VAL A 281 20.61 -2.62 13.18
N ASN A 282 20.30 -3.55 14.06
CA ASN A 282 20.77 -3.56 15.44
C ASN A 282 22.28 -3.86 15.54
N PRO A 283 22.97 -3.37 16.59
CA PRO A 283 24.36 -3.71 16.84
C PRO A 283 24.54 -5.21 17.16
N PRO A 284 25.68 -5.83 16.80
CA PRO A 284 25.96 -7.23 17.13
C PRO A 284 25.89 -7.55 18.62
N GLU A 285 26.24 -6.58 19.47
CA GLU A 285 26.27 -6.70 20.93
C GLU A 285 24.86 -6.67 21.54
N ASN A 286 23.87 -6.15 20.81
CA ASN A 286 22.48 -6.11 21.24
C ASN A 286 21.52 -6.28 20.03
N PRO A 287 21.45 -7.49 19.45
CA PRO A 287 20.76 -7.74 18.18
C PRO A 287 19.23 -7.61 18.27
N PHE A 288 18.68 -7.46 19.49
CA PHE A 288 17.24 -7.37 19.76
C PHE A 288 16.83 -6.00 20.33
N HIS A 289 17.68 -4.96 20.21
CA HIS A 289 17.37 -3.62 20.71
C HIS A 289 16.08 -3.07 20.08
N CYS A 290 16.07 -2.91 18.76
CA CYS A 290 14.89 -2.52 17.99
C CYS A 290 14.21 -3.74 17.35
N PRO A 291 12.91 -3.67 17.09
CA PRO A 291 12.23 -4.68 16.28
C PRO A 291 12.85 -4.78 14.87
N PRO A 292 12.56 -5.83 14.09
CA PRO A 292 13.23 -6.06 12.80
C PRO A 292 13.02 -4.94 11.78
N SER A 293 11.83 -4.31 11.77
CA SER A 293 11.42 -3.40 10.71
C SER A 293 10.48 -2.30 11.17
N PHE A 294 10.37 -1.26 10.36
CA PHE A 294 9.46 -0.14 10.56
C PHE A 294 8.67 0.21 9.30
N ALA A 295 7.51 0.83 9.52
CA ALA A 295 6.72 1.52 8.52
C ALA A 295 6.37 2.91 9.05
N ILE A 296 6.60 3.95 8.24
CA ILE A 296 6.35 5.34 8.60
C ILE A 296 5.44 5.97 7.55
N VAL A 297 4.32 6.55 7.99
CA VAL A 297 3.47 7.40 7.15
C VAL A 297 3.82 8.86 7.42
N LEU A 298 4.18 9.56 6.35
CA LEU A 298 4.60 10.96 6.37
C LEU A 298 3.63 11.78 5.53
N VAL A 299 3.03 12.80 6.13
CA VAL A 299 2.23 13.79 5.41
C VAL A 299 3.03 15.09 5.35
N HIS A 300 3.32 15.51 4.12
CA HIS A 300 4.07 16.70 3.80
C HIS A 300 3.16 17.92 3.76
N GLY A 301 3.60 19.00 4.40
CA GLY A 301 3.16 20.36 4.09
C GLY A 301 3.91 20.89 2.87
N GLU A 302 3.93 22.21 2.70
CA GLU A 302 4.62 22.84 1.55
C GLU A 302 6.14 22.63 1.57
N ARG A 303 6.75 22.57 2.76
CA ARG A 303 8.21 22.50 2.93
C ARG A 303 8.70 21.43 3.90
N GLN A 304 7.86 21.03 4.84
CA GLN A 304 8.23 20.15 5.95
C GLN A 304 7.17 19.08 6.17
N VAL A 305 7.58 17.96 6.76
CA VAL A 305 6.64 16.94 7.24
C VAL A 305 5.88 17.50 8.44
N ARG A 306 4.54 17.42 8.39
CA ARG A 306 3.65 17.91 9.45
C ARG A 306 2.94 16.80 10.22
N VAL A 307 2.83 15.61 9.64
CA VAL A 307 2.31 14.42 10.31
C VAL A 307 3.27 13.27 10.09
N MET A 308 3.58 12.57 11.19
CA MET A 308 4.36 11.34 11.18
C MET A 308 3.63 10.28 11.98
N ARG A 309 3.49 9.09 11.40
CA ARG A 309 2.99 7.91 12.09
C ARG A 309 4.01 6.81 11.96
N VAL A 310 4.53 6.34 13.08
CA VAL A 310 5.59 5.34 13.13
C VAL A 310 4.98 4.04 13.63
N HIS A 311 5.26 2.96 12.93
CA HIS A 311 4.96 1.61 13.37
C HIS A 311 6.22 0.78 13.27
N THR A 312 6.45 -0.06 14.27
CA THR A 312 7.52 -1.05 14.26
C THR A 312 6.90 -2.44 14.26
N SER A 313 7.55 -3.40 13.60
CA SER A 313 7.13 -4.80 13.69
C SER A 313 7.18 -5.32 15.13
N GLU A 314 6.54 -6.47 15.37
CA GLU A 314 6.66 -7.14 16.66
C GLU A 314 8.10 -7.60 16.88
N ARG A 315 8.58 -7.49 18.14
CA ARG A 315 9.88 -8.05 18.49
C ARG A 315 9.81 -9.57 18.42
N PRO A 316 10.79 -10.26 17.81
CA PRO A 316 10.84 -11.70 17.85
C PRO A 316 10.87 -12.18 19.31
N PRO A 317 10.22 -13.31 19.63
CA PRO A 317 10.25 -13.87 20.97
C PRO A 317 11.71 -14.13 21.35
N ARG A 318 12.11 -13.68 22.56
CA ARG A 318 13.40 -14.07 23.13
C ARG A 318 13.34 -15.56 23.37
N LEU A 319 14.21 -16.33 22.72
CA LEU A 319 14.46 -17.70 23.13
C LEU A 319 15.07 -17.61 24.53
N GLU A 320 14.30 -17.99 25.55
CA GLU A 320 14.85 -18.19 26.89
C GLU A 320 15.90 -19.31 26.79
N GLU A 321 17.13 -19.04 27.25
CA GLU A 321 18.19 -20.04 27.41
C GLU A 321 17.87 -21.02 28.55
#